data_AF-A0AA43CMT3-F1
#
_entry.id   AF-A0AA43CMT3-F1
#
_cell.length_a   1.000
_cell.length_b   1.000
_cell.length_c   1.000
_cell.angle_alpha   90.00
_cell.angle_beta   90.00
_cell.angle_gamma   90.00
#
_symmetry.space_group_name_H-M   'P 1'
#
loop_
_entity.id
_entity.type
_entity.pdbx_description
1 polymer ?
#
loop_
_entity_poly.entity_id
_entity_poly.type
_entity_poly.pdbx_seq_one_letter_code
_entity_poly.pdbx_strand_id
1 'polypeptide(L)'
;MSDPGDWQVPEAAQPTAAELGFDLDRTLSSVVSLRAEIPEDAFTADILGTEREGNGVVIGDDGLVLTIGYLITEAATVWLVTEQGTAAPAHVVGYDQKTGFGLVQALGRLDLPAIALGRSDGLKVGDEVIVAG
;
A
#
# COMPACT_ATOMS: atom_id res chain seq x y z
N MET A 1 -1.66 27.55 3.63
CA MET A 1 -2.05 26.25 3.05
C MET A 1 -0.82 25.78 2.31
N SER A 2 -0.04 24.90 2.92
CA SER A 2 1.13 24.30 2.28
C SER A 2 0.63 23.38 1.18
N ASP A 3 1.26 23.43 0.00
CA ASP A 3 0.99 22.52 -1.09
C ASP A 3 1.24 21.07 -0.63
N PRO A 4 0.25 20.16 -0.63
CA PRO A 4 0.43 18.78 -0.18
C PRO A 4 1.34 17.94 -1.10
N GLY A 5 1.72 18.45 -2.27
CA GLY A 5 2.27 17.63 -3.37
C GLY A 5 3.77 17.33 -3.38
N ASP A 6 4.60 18.02 -2.58
CA ASP A 6 6.06 18.03 -2.82
C ASP A 6 6.92 17.51 -1.67
N TRP A 7 6.33 16.83 -0.67
CA TRP A 7 7.15 16.24 0.38
C TRP A 7 7.84 14.97 -0.13
N GLN A 8 9.12 15.12 -0.47
CA GLN A 8 10.01 14.00 -0.84
C GLN A 8 10.95 13.68 0.33
N VAL A 9 11.25 12.39 0.49
CA VAL A 9 12.29 11.94 1.41
C VAL A 9 13.61 12.60 0.99
N PRO A 10 14.33 13.29 1.90
CA PRO A 10 15.60 13.92 1.56
C PRO A 10 16.58 12.90 0.96
N GLU A 11 17.33 13.28 -0.07
CA GLU A 11 18.25 12.38 -0.78
C GLU A 11 19.22 11.65 0.17
N ALA A 12 19.72 12.35 1.20
CA ALA A 12 20.61 11.77 2.21
C ALA A 12 19.98 10.68 3.10
N ALA A 13 18.64 10.58 3.11
CA ALA A 13 17.88 9.56 3.82
C ALA A 13 17.33 8.47 2.88
N GLN A 14 17.54 8.61 1.57
CA GLN A 14 17.17 7.59 0.60
C GLN A 14 18.24 6.48 0.58
N PRO A 15 17.85 5.21 0.49
CA PRO A 15 18.80 4.11 0.41
C PRO A 15 19.57 4.13 -0.92
N THR A 16 20.88 3.82 -0.87
CA THR A 16 21.67 3.63 -2.08
C THR A 16 21.41 2.22 -2.64
N ALA A 17 20.71 2.12 -3.78
CA ALA A 17 20.38 0.81 -4.38
C ALA A 17 21.60 -0.10 -4.58
N ALA A 18 22.77 0.47 -4.92
CA ALA A 18 24.02 -0.27 -5.13
C ALA A 18 24.60 -0.91 -3.85
N GLU A 19 24.17 -0.48 -2.67
CA GLU A 19 24.63 -1.00 -1.37
C GLU A 19 23.74 -2.13 -0.85
N LEU A 20 22.61 -2.39 -1.51
CA LEU A 20 21.63 -3.39 -1.11
C LEU A 20 21.88 -4.73 -1.79
N GLY A 21 21.63 -5.83 -1.06
CA GLY A 21 21.73 -7.19 -1.58
C GLY A 21 20.55 -7.63 -2.45
N PHE A 22 19.65 -6.71 -2.82
CA PHE A 22 18.43 -6.99 -3.58
C PHE A 22 18.09 -5.83 -4.52
N ASP A 23 17.21 -6.09 -5.47
CA ASP A 23 16.72 -5.11 -6.44
C ASP A 23 15.69 -4.18 -5.78
N LEU A 24 16.17 -3.00 -5.35
CA LEU A 24 15.35 -2.02 -4.65
C LEU A 24 14.24 -1.46 -5.54
N ASP A 25 14.55 -1.05 -6.77
CA ASP A 25 13.58 -0.42 -7.68
C ASP A 25 12.44 -1.40 -8.01
N ARG A 26 12.78 -2.66 -8.27
CA ARG A 26 11.78 -3.72 -8.47
C ARG A 26 10.91 -3.91 -7.22
N THR A 27 11.51 -3.87 -6.04
CA THR A 27 10.77 -4.00 -4.78
C THR A 27 9.80 -2.82 -4.61
N LEU A 28 10.30 -1.58 -4.76
CA LEU A 28 9.50 -0.37 -4.63
C LEU A 28 8.35 -0.30 -5.65
N SER A 29 8.54 -0.84 -6.86
CA SER A 29 7.45 -0.92 -7.86
C SER A 29 6.23 -1.74 -7.40
N SER A 30 6.39 -2.60 -6.37
CA SER A 30 5.30 -3.39 -5.81
C SER A 30 4.44 -2.61 -4.80
N VAL A 31 4.86 -1.40 -4.45
CA VAL A 31 4.09 -0.49 -3.59
C VAL A 31 3.16 0.33 -4.49
N VAL A 32 1.88 0.37 -4.13
CA VAL A 32 0.84 1.05 -4.88
C VAL A 32 0.10 2.03 -3.99
N SER A 33 -0.30 3.17 -4.53
CA SER A 33 -1.26 4.03 -3.84
C SER A 33 -2.63 3.38 -3.86
N LEU A 34 -3.35 3.47 -2.75
CA LEU A 34 -4.71 2.97 -2.59
C LEU A 34 -5.62 4.15 -2.27
N ARG A 35 -6.69 4.30 -3.05
CA ARG A 35 -7.78 5.25 -2.80
C ARG A 35 -9.08 4.49 -2.67
N ALA A 36 -9.85 4.79 -1.62
CA ALA A 36 -11.15 4.21 -1.38
C ALA A 36 -12.20 5.30 -1.16
N GLU A 37 -13.40 5.06 -1.68
CA GLU A 37 -14.57 5.91 -1.44
C GLU A 37 -15.60 5.14 -0.64
N ILE A 38 -16.08 5.76 0.43
CA ILE A 38 -16.99 5.20 1.43
C ILE A 38 -18.30 5.99 1.35
N PRO A 39 -19.47 5.32 1.32
CA PRO A 39 -20.77 5.99 1.35
C PRO A 39 -20.91 6.93 2.55
N GLU A 40 -21.58 8.07 2.36
CA GLU A 40 -21.80 9.07 3.43
C GLU A 40 -22.60 8.51 4.62
N ASP A 41 -23.43 7.49 4.40
CA ASP A 41 -24.24 6.83 5.41
C ASP A 41 -23.56 5.62 6.08
N ALA A 42 -22.30 5.33 5.73
CA ALA A 42 -21.52 4.27 6.34
C ALA A 42 -21.19 4.60 7.80
N PHE A 43 -21.11 3.57 8.66
CA PHE A 43 -20.94 3.75 10.10
C PHE A 43 -19.63 4.45 10.47
N THR A 44 -18.57 4.22 9.68
CA THR A 44 -17.25 4.81 9.92
C THR A 44 -17.04 6.15 9.19
N ALA A 45 -17.97 6.62 8.36
CA ALA A 45 -17.80 7.82 7.55
C ALA A 45 -17.54 9.08 8.40
N ASP A 46 -18.29 9.27 9.48
CA ASP A 46 -18.14 10.43 10.38
C ASP A 46 -16.80 10.45 11.14
N ILE A 47 -16.13 9.31 11.26
CA ILE A 47 -14.89 9.16 12.04
C ILE A 47 -13.66 9.16 11.14
N LEU A 48 -13.74 8.44 10.01
CA LEU A 48 -12.60 8.18 9.11
C LEU A 48 -12.70 8.91 7.77
N GLY A 49 -13.80 9.63 7.53
CA GLY A 49 -14.09 10.26 6.25
C GLY A 49 -14.65 9.30 5.20
N THR A 50 -15.15 9.91 4.12
CA THR A 50 -15.70 9.25 2.94
C THR A 50 -14.67 9.04 1.83
N GLU A 51 -13.54 9.75 1.88
CA GLU A 51 -12.39 9.50 1.01
C GLU A 51 -11.22 9.07 1.88
N ARG A 52 -10.61 7.93 1.54
CA ARG A 52 -9.48 7.37 2.29
C ARG A 52 -8.36 7.03 1.33
N GLU A 53 -7.18 7.54 1.63
CA GLU A 53 -5.99 7.36 0.82
C GLU A 53 -4.85 6.80 1.67
N GLY A 54 -4.03 5.94 1.07
CA GLY A 54 -2.87 5.33 1.68
C GLY A 54 -2.15 4.44 0.69
N ASN A 55 -1.49 3.40 1.19
CA ASN A 55 -0.68 2.51 0.36
C ASN A 55 -1.10 1.05 0.51
N GLY A 56 -0.77 0.27 -0.50
CA GLY A 56 -0.84 -1.17 -0.50
C GLY A 56 0.46 -1.78 -1.04
N VAL A 57 0.68 -3.05 -0.73
CA VAL A 57 1.81 -3.83 -1.22
C VAL A 57 1.30 -5.05 -1.98
N VAL A 58 1.74 -5.22 -3.23
CA VAL A 58 1.42 -6.41 -4.03
C VAL A 58 2.15 -7.62 -3.42
N ILE A 59 1.38 -8.62 -3.00
CA ILE A 59 1.88 -9.84 -2.33
C ILE A 59 1.51 -11.13 -3.09
N GLY A 60 0.72 -11.04 -4.17
CA GLY A 60 0.37 -12.16 -5.04
C GLY A 60 0.53 -11.81 -6.52
N ASP A 61 1.01 -12.78 -7.31
CA ASP A 61 1.24 -12.62 -8.75
C ASP A 61 -0.06 -12.40 -9.56
N ASP A 62 -1.21 -12.64 -8.95
CA ASP A 62 -2.54 -12.38 -9.50
C ASP A 62 -3.07 -10.97 -9.19
N GLY A 63 -2.30 -10.13 -8.49
CA GLY A 63 -2.69 -8.78 -8.11
C GLY A 63 -3.35 -8.67 -6.73
N LEU A 64 -3.12 -9.65 -5.85
CA LEU A 64 -3.48 -9.54 -4.43
C LEU A 64 -2.60 -8.51 -3.72
N VAL A 65 -3.25 -7.57 -3.03
CA VAL A 65 -2.61 -6.44 -2.35
C VAL A 65 -2.95 -6.44 -0.86
N LEU A 66 -1.92 -6.31 -0.02
CA LEU A 66 -2.03 -6.10 1.41
C LEU A 66 -2.03 -4.60 1.73
N THR A 67 -2.94 -4.18 2.61
CA THR A 67 -3.05 -2.80 3.08
C THR A 67 -3.50 -2.76 4.54
N ILE A 68 -3.74 -1.56 5.08
CA ILE A 68 -4.38 -1.39 6.38
C ILE A 68 -5.91 -1.31 6.22
N GLY A 69 -6.62 -2.08 7.04
CA GLY A 69 -8.05 -2.36 6.90
C GLY A 69 -8.96 -1.15 7.07
N TYR A 70 -8.55 -0.12 7.83
CA TYR A 70 -9.38 1.07 7.99
C TYR A 70 -9.57 1.83 6.67
N LEU A 71 -8.61 1.73 5.72
CA LEU A 71 -8.73 2.38 4.41
C LEU A 71 -9.90 1.80 3.61
N ILE A 72 -10.14 0.49 3.73
CA ILE A 72 -11.08 -0.25 2.88
C ILE A 72 -12.38 -0.64 3.60
N THR A 73 -12.49 -0.32 4.89
CA THR A 73 -13.68 -0.63 5.69
C THR A 73 -14.88 0.15 5.16
N GLU A 74 -15.94 -0.56 4.76
CA GLU A 74 -17.17 -0.01 4.15
C GLU A 74 -16.94 0.69 2.78
N ALA A 75 -15.80 0.46 2.14
CA ALA A 75 -15.51 1.00 0.83
C ALA A 75 -16.51 0.51 -0.23
N ALA A 76 -17.11 1.45 -0.95
CA ALA A 76 -17.91 1.18 -2.13
C ALA A 76 -17.04 1.04 -3.38
N THR A 77 -15.95 1.80 -3.45
CA THR A 77 -14.95 1.71 -4.52
C THR A 77 -13.55 1.65 -3.94
N VAL A 78 -12.66 0.92 -4.62
CA VAL A 78 -11.22 0.90 -4.33
C VAL A 78 -10.46 1.01 -5.64
N TRP A 79 -9.48 1.89 -5.67
CA TRP A 79 -8.56 2.09 -6.78
C TRP A 79 -7.14 1.89 -6.30
N LEU A 80 -6.36 1.16 -7.11
CA LEU A 80 -4.93 0.99 -6.96
C LEU A 80 -4.24 1.81 -8.05
N VAL A 81 -3.25 2.61 -7.67
CA VAL A 81 -2.45 3.41 -8.60
C VAL A 81 -0.99 2.99 -8.48
N THR A 82 -0.43 2.50 -9.57
CA THR A 82 0.99 2.12 -9.65
C THR A 82 1.88 3.37 -9.68
N GLU A 83 3.16 3.24 -9.37
CA GLU A 83 4.14 4.34 -9.48
C GLU A 83 4.23 4.94 -10.91
N GLN A 84 3.88 4.16 -11.94
CA GLN A 84 3.77 4.62 -13.33
C GLN A 84 2.49 5.41 -13.64
N GLY A 85 1.62 5.62 -12.66
CA GLY A 85 0.33 6.32 -12.80
C GLY A 85 -0.82 5.47 -13.35
N THR A 86 -0.60 4.18 -13.63
CA THR A 86 -1.67 3.26 -14.06
C THR A 86 -2.66 3.03 -12.91
N ALA A 87 -3.93 3.34 -13.15
CA ALA A 87 -5.01 3.10 -12.20
C ALA A 87 -5.78 1.80 -12.54
N ALA A 88 -6.00 0.96 -11.55
CA ALA A 88 -6.78 -0.27 -11.66
C ALA A 88 -7.86 -0.32 -10.56
N PRO A 89 -9.11 -0.66 -10.91
CA PRO A 89 -10.12 -0.90 -9.89
C PRO A 89 -9.78 -2.16 -9.10
N ALA A 90 -10.20 -2.23 -7.85
CA ALA A 90 -10.01 -3.40 -6.99
C ALA A 90 -11.28 -3.68 -6.17
N HIS A 91 -11.38 -4.90 -5.66
CA HIS A 91 -12.41 -5.25 -4.69
C HIS A 91 -11.80 -5.71 -3.37
N VAL A 92 -12.52 -5.49 -2.27
CA VAL A 92 -12.12 -5.98 -0.95
C VAL A 92 -12.28 -7.49 -0.89
N VAL A 93 -11.19 -8.18 -0.56
CA VAL A 93 -11.17 -9.62 -0.32
C VAL A 93 -11.52 -9.92 1.13
N GLY A 94 -10.97 -9.13 2.06
CA GLY A 94 -11.23 -9.32 3.48
C GLY A 94 -10.53 -8.30 4.36
N TYR A 95 -10.99 -8.24 5.61
CA TYR A 95 -10.42 -7.41 6.66
C TYR A 95 -10.31 -8.24 7.94
N ASP A 96 -9.10 -8.32 8.50
CA ASP A 96 -8.87 -8.91 9.81
C ASP A 96 -8.83 -7.83 10.90
N GLN A 97 -9.93 -7.76 11.66
CA GLN A 97 -10.12 -6.83 12.78
C GLN A 97 -9.07 -6.99 13.90
N LYS A 98 -8.48 -8.18 14.06
CA LYS A 98 -7.53 -8.44 15.15
C LYS A 98 -6.18 -7.80 14.87
N THR A 99 -5.71 -7.88 13.62
CA THR A 99 -4.40 -7.37 13.20
C THR A 99 -4.49 -5.97 12.61
N GLY A 100 -5.67 -5.59 12.10
CA GLY A 100 -5.86 -4.34 11.37
C GLY A 100 -5.57 -4.47 9.87
N PHE A 101 -5.21 -5.65 9.34
CA PHE A 101 -4.86 -5.81 7.93
C PHE A 101 -6.05 -5.99 7.00
N GLY A 102 -6.01 -5.31 5.85
CA GLY A 102 -6.95 -5.46 4.75
C GLY A 102 -6.30 -6.14 3.55
N LEU A 103 -7.10 -6.90 2.80
CA LEU A 103 -6.72 -7.47 1.52
C LEU A 103 -7.65 -6.95 0.44
N VAL A 104 -7.07 -6.50 -0.68
CA VAL A 104 -7.80 -6.13 -1.89
C VAL A 104 -7.23 -6.85 -3.09
N GLN A 105 -8.08 -7.13 -4.07
CA GLN A 105 -7.71 -7.81 -5.30
C GLN A 105 -7.91 -6.86 -6.47
N ALA A 106 -6.84 -6.62 -7.22
CA ALA A 106 -6.91 -5.86 -8.46
C ALA A 106 -7.84 -6.56 -9.47
N LEU A 107 -8.71 -5.78 -10.11
CA LEU A 107 -9.56 -6.21 -11.20
C LEU A 107 -8.82 -5.97 -12.53
N GLY A 108 -7.90 -6.87 -12.84
CA GLY A 108 -7.02 -6.77 -14.00
C GLY A 108 -5.58 -7.08 -13.63
N ARG A 109 -4.68 -7.00 -14.61
CA ARG A 109 -3.25 -7.15 -14.36
C ARG A 109 -2.65 -5.80 -14.00
N LEU A 110 -1.98 -5.74 -12.86
CA LEU A 110 -1.13 -4.60 -12.49
C LEU A 110 0.22 -4.65 -13.21
N ASP A 111 0.63 -5.83 -13.67
CA ASP A 111 1.95 -6.11 -14.25
C ASP A 111 3.12 -5.68 -13.34
N LEU A 112 2.90 -5.78 -12.02
CA LEU A 112 3.87 -5.50 -10.97
C LEU A 112 4.37 -6.82 -10.33
N PRO A 113 5.61 -6.86 -9.83
CA PRO A 113 6.09 -8.00 -9.06
C PRO A 113 5.37 -8.10 -7.71
N ALA A 114 5.20 -9.32 -7.22
CA ALA A 114 4.80 -9.56 -5.83
C ALA A 114 6.03 -9.59 -4.92
N ILE A 115 5.92 -8.93 -3.75
CA ILE A 115 6.94 -9.03 -2.70
C ILE A 115 6.71 -10.28 -1.86
N ALA A 116 7.77 -11.08 -1.69
CA ALA A 116 7.76 -12.20 -0.76
C ALA A 116 7.78 -11.71 0.70
N LEU A 117 6.92 -12.29 1.54
CA LEU A 117 6.93 -11.99 2.97
C LEU A 117 8.16 -12.58 3.65
N GLY A 118 8.90 -11.73 4.35
CA GLY A 118 10.04 -12.13 5.17
C GLY A 118 9.65 -12.77 6.50
N ARG A 119 10.66 -13.17 7.27
CA ARG A 119 10.51 -13.73 8.62
C ARG A 119 10.91 -12.70 9.68
N SER A 120 9.92 -12.15 10.39
CA SER A 120 10.15 -11.11 11.39
C SER A 120 10.69 -11.63 12.72
N ASP A 121 10.55 -12.93 13.02
CA ASP A 121 11.00 -13.57 14.26
C ASP A 121 12.53 -13.59 14.41
N GLY A 122 13.27 -13.40 13.32
CA GLY A 122 14.73 -13.31 13.31
C GLY A 122 15.30 -11.89 13.45
N LEU A 123 14.46 -10.86 13.38
CA LEU A 123 14.90 -9.45 13.40
C LEU A 123 15.38 -9.03 14.80
N LYS A 124 16.33 -8.09 14.85
CA LYS A 124 16.94 -7.56 16.06
C LYS A 124 16.87 -6.04 16.09
N VAL A 125 16.92 -5.50 17.31
CA VAL A 125 17.08 -4.05 17.50
C VAL A 125 18.40 -3.60 16.87
N GLY A 126 18.33 -2.62 15.98
CA GLY A 126 19.46 -2.10 15.22
C GLY A 126 19.60 -2.65 13.80
N ASP A 127 18.77 -3.62 13.40
CA ASP A 127 18.69 -4.02 11.99
C ASP A 127 18.19 -2.84 11.14
N GLU A 128 18.80 -2.65 9.98
CA GLU A 128 18.44 -1.60 9.04
C GLU A 128 17.08 -1.90 8.38
N VAL A 129 16.29 -0.86 8.18
CA VAL A 129 14.96 -0.96 7.57
C VAL A 129 14.80 0.12 6.50
N ILE A 130 14.07 -0.23 5.44
CA ILE A 130 13.61 0.71 4.42
C ILE A 130 12.10 0.84 4.56
N VAL A 131 11.62 2.08 4.55
CA VAL A 131 10.20 2.40 4.59
C VAL A 131 9.82 3.03 3.26
N ALA A 132 8.71 2.57 2.69
CA ALA A 132 8.20 3.02 1.38
C ALA A 132 6.70 3.25 1.46
N GLY A 133 6.20 4.19 0.66
CA GLY A 133 4.81 4.61 0.56
C GLY A 133 4.68 6.02 0.01
#